data_AF-A0AAU7MJX3-F1
#
_entry.id   AF-A0AAU7MJX3-F1
#
_cell.length_a   1.000
_cell.length_b   1.000
_cell.length_c   1.000
_cell.angle_alpha   90.00
_cell.angle_beta   90.00
_cell.angle_gamma   90.00
#
_symmetry.space_group_name_H-M   'P 1'
#
loop_
_entity.id
_entity.type
_entity.pdbx_description
1 polymer ?
#
loop_
_entity_poly.entity_id
_entity_poly.type
_entity_poly.pdbx_seq_one_letter_code
_entity_poly.pdbx_strand_id
1 'polypeptide(L)'
;MTSISFSTFSKSNCNLQLFRATTALVLGFGVALPATADFRPLGDAAMASVTGQAGVTIEMATKISIGQLTYQDEGRLNVDNIRLSGQNDTMLDNMKLTIDIAGQNEVLDFGFSEIARRADAGTLNPNDPDVADALSAYKQANGAFGKQFNDGDLVMHLGAIDYGDPSSLANFRDAVDFELAIDSIALSKSDGSAPTTTMFSDILLQGNLGPTDLVIRNSGSNRTLSNGNVVSESELQLDSHFEITNGRLNWDVADVILIFNLAAIGIEDLQIHNRRGDDTLGHFGMANVSAKLSKGTSAATGVEGLSIHDVEFRADIDMPVFRVGDNSIGGVYFTDFAITNTTMMVYGH
;
A
#
# COMPACT_ATOMS: atom_id res chain seq x y z
N MET A 1 -71.90 -0.94 51.31
CA MET A 1 -72.51 -1.56 50.12
C MET A 1 -71.35 -2.22 49.39
N THR A 2 -71.19 -3.54 49.32
CA THR A 2 -72.18 -4.62 49.23
C THR A 2 -71.56 -5.86 49.87
N SER A 3 -72.35 -6.57 50.66
CA SER A 3 -72.06 -7.86 51.32
C SER A 3 -71.90 -8.99 50.28
N ILE A 4 -71.27 -10.11 50.64
CA ILE A 4 -71.90 -11.41 51.03
C ILE A 4 -70.72 -12.33 51.44
N SER A 5 -70.57 -12.84 52.68
CA SER A 5 -71.37 -13.86 53.42
C SER A 5 -71.13 -15.29 52.88
N PHE A 6 -70.90 -16.39 53.61
CA PHE A 6 -70.80 -16.77 55.03
C PHE A 6 -70.22 -18.21 55.08
N SER A 7 -69.61 -18.61 56.22
CA SER A 7 -69.58 -19.94 56.89
C SER A 7 -69.24 -21.24 56.10
N THR A 8 -68.59 -22.28 56.63
CA THR A 8 -68.60 -22.88 57.99
C THR A 8 -67.52 -23.99 58.09
N PHE A 9 -67.02 -24.22 59.31
CA PHE A 9 -66.58 -25.50 59.92
C PHE A 9 -65.72 -26.52 59.14
N SER A 10 -64.55 -26.88 59.69
CA SER A 10 -64.40 -28.07 60.57
C SER A 10 -62.92 -28.46 60.75
N LYS A 11 -62.53 -28.79 61.98
CA LYS A 11 -61.25 -29.42 62.33
C LYS A 11 -61.27 -30.89 61.88
N SER A 12 -60.16 -31.36 61.30
CA SER A 12 -59.72 -32.75 61.47
C SER A 12 -58.21 -32.88 61.22
N ASN A 13 -57.60 -33.68 62.10
CA ASN A 13 -56.17 -33.85 62.35
C ASN A 13 -55.43 -34.70 61.32
N CYS A 14 -54.10 -34.56 61.34
CA CYS A 14 -53.04 -35.53 60.93
C CYS A 14 -53.04 -35.92 59.44
N ASN A 15 -51.91 -35.99 58.72
CA ASN A 15 -50.54 -36.30 59.13
C ASN A 15 -49.59 -35.99 57.96
N LEU A 16 -48.31 -35.83 58.31
CA LEU A 16 -47.09 -36.08 57.53
C LEU A 16 -46.75 -35.27 56.24
N GLN A 17 -45.62 -34.58 56.40
CA GLN A 17 -44.53 -34.26 55.46
C GLN A 17 -44.83 -33.34 54.28
N LEU A 18 -44.24 -32.14 54.32
CA LEU A 18 -43.40 -31.67 53.22
C LEU A 18 -42.43 -30.56 53.67
N PHE A 19 -41.20 -30.71 53.20
CA PHE A 19 -40.09 -29.74 53.14
C PHE A 19 -40.50 -28.26 53.02
N ARG A 20 -39.81 -27.36 53.75
CA ARG A 20 -38.97 -26.30 53.16
C ARG A 20 -38.19 -25.46 54.20
N ALA A 21 -36.93 -25.23 53.81
CA ALA A 21 -35.86 -24.38 54.33
C ALA A 21 -36.23 -23.06 55.05
N THR A 22 -35.42 -22.64 56.02
CA THR A 22 -34.67 -21.35 55.94
C THR A 22 -33.53 -21.22 56.98
N THR A 23 -32.38 -20.75 56.48
CA THR A 23 -31.34 -19.88 57.09
C THR A 23 -30.50 -20.38 58.28
N ALA A 24 -29.19 -20.54 58.04
CA ALA A 24 -28.14 -20.26 59.02
C ALA A 24 -26.83 -19.80 58.34
N LEU A 25 -26.38 -18.62 58.75
CA LEU A 25 -25.11 -17.96 58.45
C LEU A 25 -23.95 -18.70 59.15
N VAL A 26 -22.85 -19.01 58.44
CA VAL A 26 -21.60 -19.53 59.05
C VAL A 26 -20.41 -18.71 58.57
N LEU A 27 -19.63 -18.21 59.54
CA LEU A 27 -18.41 -17.44 59.38
C LEU A 27 -17.29 -18.26 58.70
N GLY A 28 -16.58 -17.60 57.79
CA GLY A 28 -15.42 -18.16 57.08
C GLY A 28 -14.13 -18.14 57.88
N PHE A 29 -13.33 -19.19 57.70
CA PHE A 29 -11.88 -19.18 57.82
C PHE A 29 -11.32 -19.60 56.46
N GLY A 30 -10.82 -18.62 55.70
CA GLY A 30 -10.14 -18.86 54.43
C GLY A 30 -8.68 -19.22 54.69
N VAL A 31 -8.28 -20.44 54.32
CA VAL A 31 -6.87 -20.83 54.26
C VAL A 31 -6.33 -20.37 52.92
N ALA A 32 -5.31 -19.52 52.92
CA ALA A 32 -4.63 -19.12 51.69
C ALA A 32 -3.88 -20.33 51.11
N LEU A 33 -4.28 -20.78 49.92
CA LEU A 33 -3.53 -21.76 49.14
C LEU A 33 -2.32 -21.06 48.50
N PRO A 34 -1.12 -21.66 48.50
CA PRO A 34 0.02 -21.07 47.83
C PRO A 34 -0.24 -21.06 46.32
N ALA A 35 -0.25 -19.87 45.72
CA ALA A 35 -0.24 -19.71 44.28
C ALA A 35 1.13 -20.14 43.75
N THR A 36 1.25 -21.38 43.29
CA THR A 36 2.40 -21.83 42.51
C THR A 36 2.26 -21.28 41.09
N ALA A 37 3.09 -20.31 40.73
CA ALA A 37 3.31 -19.96 39.33
C ALA A 37 4.03 -21.13 38.66
N ASP A 38 3.26 -21.97 37.97
CA ASP A 38 3.75 -23.12 37.22
C ASP A 38 4.33 -22.64 35.88
N PHE A 39 5.64 -22.81 35.67
CA PHE A 39 6.25 -22.53 34.37
C PHE A 39 5.90 -23.67 33.41
N ARG A 40 4.85 -23.47 32.60
CA ARG A 40 4.51 -24.39 31.51
C ARG A 40 5.44 -24.13 30.31
N PRO A 41 6.30 -25.09 29.93
CA PRO A 41 7.02 -25.00 28.66
C PRO A 41 6.00 -24.99 27.53
N LEU A 42 6.07 -24.00 26.64
CA LEU A 42 5.32 -24.05 25.38
C LEU A 42 5.88 -25.20 24.55
N GLY A 43 5.12 -26.28 24.41
CA GLY A 43 5.47 -27.34 23.47
C GLY A 43 5.28 -26.87 22.02
N ASP A 44 5.94 -27.52 21.07
CA ASP A 44 5.93 -27.14 19.65
C ASP A 44 4.51 -26.99 19.06
N ALA A 45 3.51 -27.72 19.61
CA ALA A 45 2.10 -27.56 19.23
C ALA A 45 1.45 -26.25 19.73
N ALA A 46 1.87 -25.75 20.89
CA ALA A 46 1.49 -24.42 21.38
C ALA A 46 2.26 -23.31 20.64
N MET A 47 3.49 -23.59 20.20
CA MET A 47 4.26 -22.70 19.33
C MET A 47 3.71 -22.68 17.89
N ALA A 48 3.15 -23.79 17.38
CA ALA A 48 2.47 -23.86 16.09
C ALA A 48 1.18 -23.00 16.05
N SER A 49 0.55 -22.81 17.22
CA SER A 49 -0.55 -21.86 17.39
C SER A 49 -0.09 -20.40 17.42
N VAL A 50 1.20 -20.12 17.65
CA VAL A 50 1.79 -18.78 17.60
C VAL A 50 2.27 -18.45 16.19
N THR A 51 2.63 -19.45 15.38
CA THR A 51 2.98 -19.29 13.96
C THR A 51 1.78 -19.13 13.03
N GLY A 52 0.56 -19.11 13.56
CA GLY A 52 -0.69 -18.84 12.82
C GLY A 52 -1.43 -17.61 13.36
N GLN A 53 -0.70 -16.62 13.90
CA GLN A 53 -1.30 -15.35 14.29
C GLN A 53 -1.72 -14.60 13.02
N ALA A 54 -2.96 -14.10 13.02
CA ALA A 54 -3.48 -13.21 12.00
C ALA A 54 -2.45 -12.11 11.68
N GLY A 55 -2.29 -11.78 10.40
CA GLY A 55 -1.38 -10.76 9.94
C GLY A 55 -1.42 -9.45 10.74
N VAL A 56 -0.34 -8.68 10.65
CA VAL A 56 -0.22 -7.39 11.31
C VAL A 56 -0.90 -6.33 10.45
N THR A 57 -1.80 -5.55 11.03
CA THR A 57 -2.32 -4.33 10.40
C THR A 57 -1.70 -3.11 11.06
N ILE A 58 -1.20 -2.19 10.25
CA ILE A 58 -0.56 -0.94 10.66
C ILE A 58 -1.33 0.21 10.01
N GLU A 59 -1.84 1.11 10.85
CA GLU A 59 -2.37 2.39 10.41
C GLU A 59 -1.25 3.43 10.46
N MET A 60 -1.10 4.20 9.38
CA MET A 60 -0.01 5.17 9.25
C MET A 60 -0.56 6.58 9.03
N ALA A 61 -0.07 7.51 9.85
CA ALA A 61 -0.21 8.94 9.66
C ALA A 61 1.15 9.58 9.93
N THR A 62 1.71 10.27 8.94
CA THR A 62 3.08 10.80 9.03
C THR A 62 3.28 12.07 8.23
N LYS A 63 4.33 12.80 8.55
CA LYS A 63 4.86 13.88 7.74
C LYS A 63 6.37 13.89 7.91
N ILE A 64 7.08 13.81 6.80
CA ILE A 64 8.54 13.78 6.77
C ILE A 64 9.01 15.14 6.29
N SER A 65 9.97 15.73 7.01
CA SER A 65 10.60 16.99 6.63
C SER A 65 12.10 16.89 6.85
N ILE A 66 12.87 17.11 5.79
CA ILE A 66 14.33 17.10 5.79
C ILE A 66 14.78 18.50 5.39
N GLY A 67 15.51 19.18 6.27
CA GLY A 67 15.97 20.55 6.00
C GLY A 67 16.93 20.63 4.81
N GLN A 68 17.90 19.71 4.73
CA GLN A 68 18.82 19.62 3.59
C GLN A 68 19.38 18.20 3.49
N LEU A 69 19.43 17.67 2.26
CA LEU A 69 20.27 16.54 1.89
C LEU A 69 21.48 17.07 1.11
N THR A 70 22.70 16.79 1.57
CA THR A 70 23.94 17.16 0.87
C THR A 70 24.69 15.91 0.44
N TYR A 71 24.96 15.79 -0.85
CA TYR A 71 26.03 14.95 -1.37
C TYR A 71 27.31 15.79 -1.48
N GLN A 72 28.45 15.27 -1.02
CA GLN A 72 29.73 15.97 -1.03
C GLN A 72 30.86 15.09 -1.58
N ASP A 73 31.58 15.63 -2.55
CA ASP A 73 32.83 15.12 -3.10
C ASP A 73 33.71 16.33 -3.51
N GLU A 74 34.23 16.41 -4.75
CA GLU A 74 34.95 17.59 -5.27
C GLU A 74 34.08 18.85 -5.34
N GLY A 75 32.75 18.68 -5.32
CA GLY A 75 31.75 19.72 -5.14
C GLY A 75 30.62 19.24 -4.22
N ARG A 76 29.56 20.04 -4.07
CA ARG A 76 28.39 19.70 -3.27
C ARG A 76 27.11 19.81 -4.10
N LEU A 77 26.25 18.80 -4.01
CA LEU A 77 24.87 18.84 -4.48
C LEU A 77 23.97 18.92 -3.25
N ASN A 78 23.21 20.00 -3.12
CA ASN A 78 22.27 20.20 -2.02
C ASN A 78 20.85 20.06 -2.55
N VAL A 79 20.01 19.36 -1.79
CA VAL A 79 18.57 19.27 -1.99
C VAL A 79 17.94 19.87 -0.74
N ASP A 80 17.32 21.03 -0.91
CA ASP A 80 16.84 21.86 0.18
C ASP A 80 15.34 21.64 0.44
N ASN A 81 14.98 21.56 1.72
CA ASN A 81 13.62 21.49 2.22
C ASN A 81 12.76 20.40 1.55
N ILE A 82 13.18 19.14 1.70
CA ILE A 82 12.40 17.99 1.21
C ILE A 82 11.25 17.74 2.19
N ARG A 83 10.04 17.63 1.68
CA ARG A 83 8.84 17.34 2.45
C ARG A 83 8.00 16.27 1.78
N LEU A 84 7.64 15.24 2.54
CA LEU A 84 6.63 14.26 2.18
C LEU A 84 5.46 14.38 3.17
N SER A 85 4.28 14.66 2.64
CA SER A 85 3.07 14.95 3.43
C SER A 85 1.82 14.50 2.67
N GLY A 86 0.64 14.77 3.21
CA GLY A 86 -0.59 14.78 2.41
C GLY A 86 -0.65 16.06 1.56
N GLN A 87 -1.64 16.17 0.68
CA GLN A 87 -1.79 17.33 -0.19
C GLN A 87 -2.09 18.60 0.62
N ASN A 88 -1.50 19.72 0.21
CA ASN A 88 -1.59 21.01 0.90
C ASN A 88 -0.96 20.98 2.30
N ASP A 89 0.13 20.22 2.44
CA ASP A 89 0.94 20.15 3.65
C ASP A 89 0.23 19.52 4.88
N THR A 90 -0.82 18.73 4.64
CA THR A 90 -1.53 17.93 5.66
C THR A 90 -0.70 16.72 6.11
N MET A 91 -1.22 15.90 7.03
CA MET A 91 -0.57 14.59 7.30
C MET A 91 -0.77 13.67 6.11
N LEU A 92 0.26 12.92 5.73
CA LEU A 92 0.11 11.74 4.88
C LEU A 92 -0.55 10.67 5.74
N ASP A 93 -1.85 10.49 5.59
CA ASP A 93 -2.64 9.60 6.44
C ASP A 93 -3.55 8.66 5.63
N ASN A 94 -4.52 8.05 6.32
CA ASN A 94 -5.47 7.08 5.79
C ASN A 94 -4.83 5.81 5.18
N MET A 95 -3.54 5.59 5.38
CA MET A 95 -2.81 4.41 4.93
C MET A 95 -3.06 3.23 5.87
N LYS A 96 -3.43 2.08 5.29
CA LYS A 96 -3.57 0.80 5.97
C LYS A 96 -2.61 -0.21 5.33
N LEU A 97 -1.56 -0.57 6.05
CA LEU A 97 -0.61 -1.59 5.66
C LEU A 97 -0.96 -2.90 6.38
N THR A 98 -1.31 -3.94 5.62
CA THR A 98 -1.42 -5.30 6.13
C THR A 98 -0.16 -6.07 5.78
N ILE A 99 0.32 -6.90 6.72
CA ILE A 99 1.50 -7.76 6.56
C ILE A 99 1.11 -9.15 7.04
N ASP A 100 1.09 -10.12 6.14
CA ASP A 100 0.70 -11.48 6.48
C ASP A 100 1.57 -12.52 5.79
N ILE A 101 1.70 -13.69 6.43
CA ILE A 101 2.35 -14.85 5.86
C ILE A 101 1.24 -15.81 5.44
N ALA A 102 1.10 -16.00 4.13
CA ALA A 102 0.05 -16.82 3.57
C ALA A 102 0.16 -18.29 4.06
N GLY A 103 -0.93 -18.80 4.61
CA GLY A 103 -1.12 -20.22 4.86
C GLY A 103 -1.55 -20.98 3.61
N GLN A 104 -1.64 -22.31 3.75
CA GLN A 104 -2.13 -23.17 2.67
C GLN A 104 -3.55 -22.80 2.22
N ASN A 105 -3.68 -22.43 0.93
CA ASN A 105 -4.93 -22.01 0.28
C ASN A 105 -5.57 -20.74 0.85
N GLU A 106 -4.79 -19.92 1.56
CA GLU A 106 -5.26 -18.64 2.04
C GLU A 106 -5.34 -17.61 0.91
N VAL A 107 -6.39 -16.78 0.96
CA VAL A 107 -6.58 -15.64 0.07
C VAL A 107 -6.36 -14.39 0.89
N LEU A 108 -5.39 -13.58 0.47
CA LEU A 108 -5.04 -12.32 1.13
C LEU A 108 -5.43 -11.14 0.25
N ASP A 109 -5.75 -10.01 0.89
CA ASP A 109 -5.98 -8.74 0.21
C ASP A 109 -4.78 -8.40 -0.68
N PHE A 110 -5.09 -8.02 -1.92
CA PHE A 110 -4.09 -7.72 -2.96
C PHE A 110 -4.74 -6.86 -4.05
N GLY A 111 -3.99 -5.93 -4.62
CA GLY A 111 -4.43 -5.05 -5.71
C GLY A 111 -5.79 -4.40 -5.46
N PHE A 112 -6.66 -4.44 -6.47
CA PHE A 112 -8.02 -3.87 -6.41
C PHE A 112 -9.07 -4.84 -5.84
N SER A 113 -8.68 -5.77 -4.96
CA SER A 113 -9.62 -6.72 -4.31
C SER A 113 -10.76 -6.06 -3.53
N GLU A 114 -10.55 -4.86 -2.96
CA GLU A 114 -11.61 -4.03 -2.37
C GLU A 114 -12.70 -3.67 -3.39
N ILE A 115 -12.31 -3.32 -4.62
CA ILE A 115 -13.27 -3.02 -5.69
C ILE A 115 -14.08 -4.25 -6.05
N ALA A 116 -13.43 -5.42 -6.16
CA ALA A 116 -14.13 -6.68 -6.42
C ALA A 116 -15.15 -6.99 -5.31
N ARG A 117 -14.80 -6.74 -4.04
CA ARG A 117 -15.71 -6.92 -2.90
C ARG A 117 -16.93 -6.01 -2.98
N ARG A 118 -16.72 -4.73 -3.32
CA ARG A 118 -17.78 -3.74 -3.51
C ARG A 118 -18.70 -4.07 -4.69
N ALA A 119 -18.11 -4.52 -5.80
CA ALA A 119 -18.83 -4.96 -6.98
C ALA A 119 -19.74 -6.17 -6.67
N ASP A 120 -19.22 -7.17 -5.97
CA ASP A 120 -20.01 -8.35 -5.57
C ASP A 120 -21.12 -8.01 -4.57
N ALA A 121 -20.86 -7.05 -3.67
CA ALA A 121 -21.85 -6.50 -2.77
C ALA A 121 -22.93 -5.65 -3.48
N GLY A 122 -22.77 -5.37 -4.77
CA GLY A 122 -23.70 -4.59 -5.58
C GLY A 122 -23.61 -3.07 -5.37
N THR A 123 -22.52 -2.57 -4.78
CA THR A 123 -22.34 -1.13 -4.57
C THR A 123 -21.70 -0.43 -5.78
N LEU A 124 -20.98 -1.17 -6.62
CA LEU A 124 -20.39 -0.67 -7.87
C LEU A 124 -21.08 -1.29 -9.09
N ASN A 125 -21.08 -0.57 -10.21
CA ASN A 125 -21.70 -1.01 -11.45
C ASN A 125 -20.83 -2.09 -12.13
N PRO A 126 -21.27 -3.36 -12.23
CA PRO A 126 -20.48 -4.42 -12.86
C PRO A 126 -20.41 -4.32 -14.39
N ASN A 127 -21.14 -3.38 -15.01
CA ASN A 127 -20.99 -3.10 -16.44
C ASN A 127 -19.86 -2.11 -16.75
N ASP A 128 -19.27 -1.51 -15.71
CA ASP A 128 -18.02 -0.78 -15.87
C ASP A 128 -16.90 -1.80 -16.16
N PRO A 129 -16.13 -1.64 -17.26
CA PRO A 129 -15.08 -2.59 -17.65
C PRO A 129 -14.03 -2.81 -16.56
N ASP A 130 -13.60 -1.77 -15.84
CA ASP A 130 -12.58 -1.90 -14.79
C ASP A 130 -13.13 -2.66 -13.58
N VAL A 131 -14.39 -2.40 -13.23
CA VAL A 131 -15.07 -3.11 -12.13
C VAL A 131 -15.27 -4.59 -12.49
N ALA A 132 -15.65 -4.88 -13.73
CA ALA A 132 -15.78 -6.24 -14.23
C ALA A 132 -14.43 -6.97 -14.23
N ASP A 133 -13.36 -6.30 -14.65
CA ASP A 133 -12.00 -6.83 -14.64
C ASP A 133 -11.54 -7.15 -13.20
N ALA A 134 -11.69 -6.21 -12.26
CA ALA A 134 -11.36 -6.45 -10.86
C ALA A 134 -12.16 -7.62 -10.26
N LEU A 135 -13.46 -7.72 -10.55
CA LEU A 135 -14.26 -8.85 -10.11
C LEU A 135 -13.73 -10.18 -10.66
N SER A 136 -13.32 -10.20 -11.94
CA SER A 136 -12.73 -11.39 -12.57
C SER A 136 -11.35 -11.73 -12.02
N ALA A 137 -10.52 -10.72 -11.71
CA ALA A 137 -9.14 -10.90 -11.27
C ALA A 137 -9.03 -11.30 -9.79
N TYR A 138 -9.89 -10.75 -8.93
CA TYR A 138 -9.74 -10.85 -7.48
C TYR A 138 -10.81 -11.67 -6.77
N LYS A 139 -11.95 -12.01 -7.40
CA LYS A 139 -12.93 -12.91 -6.79
C LYS A 139 -12.50 -14.36 -6.93
N GLN A 140 -12.26 -15.02 -5.81
CA GLN A 140 -11.81 -16.40 -5.77
C GLN A 140 -12.99 -17.38 -5.73
N ALA A 141 -12.76 -18.62 -6.17
CA ALA A 141 -13.80 -19.65 -6.25
C ALA A 141 -14.43 -20.02 -4.89
N ASN A 142 -13.70 -19.79 -3.80
CA ASN A 142 -14.18 -19.96 -2.42
C ASN A 142 -15.04 -18.78 -1.92
N GLY A 143 -15.26 -17.76 -2.75
CA GLY A 143 -16.01 -16.54 -2.41
C GLY A 143 -15.19 -15.47 -1.69
N ALA A 144 -13.89 -15.69 -1.45
CA ALA A 144 -12.99 -14.68 -0.92
C ALA A 144 -12.56 -13.67 -2.02
N PHE A 145 -12.04 -12.52 -1.60
CA PHE A 145 -11.55 -11.47 -2.48
C PHE A 145 -10.07 -11.25 -2.21
N GLY A 146 -9.26 -11.12 -3.26
CA GLY A 146 -7.81 -11.04 -3.14
C GLY A 146 -7.11 -12.01 -4.06
N LYS A 147 -5.92 -12.46 -3.66
CA LYS A 147 -5.13 -13.43 -4.41
C LYS A 147 -4.74 -14.59 -3.49
N GLN A 148 -4.76 -15.81 -4.06
CA GLN A 148 -4.26 -16.99 -3.36
C GLN A 148 -2.75 -17.09 -3.52
N PHE A 149 -2.04 -17.24 -2.40
CA PHE A 149 -0.58 -17.37 -2.36
C PHE A 149 -0.14 -18.78 -1.94
N ASN A 150 1.16 -19.07 -2.06
CA ASN A 150 1.70 -20.34 -1.58
C ASN A 150 1.92 -20.27 -0.07
N ASP A 151 1.87 -21.42 0.58
CA ASP A 151 2.20 -21.54 2.00
C ASP A 151 3.61 -21.01 2.29
N GLY A 152 3.71 -20.05 3.20
CA GLY A 152 4.96 -19.39 3.59
C GLY A 152 5.38 -18.17 2.75
N ASP A 153 4.57 -17.72 1.79
CA ASP A 153 4.80 -16.43 1.12
C ASP A 153 4.45 -15.28 2.05
N LEU A 154 5.26 -14.21 2.06
CA LEU A 154 4.92 -12.97 2.75
C LEU A 154 4.19 -12.04 1.78
N VAL A 155 3.07 -11.48 2.22
CA VAL A 155 2.29 -10.48 1.47
C VAL A 155 2.17 -9.24 2.32
N MET A 156 2.54 -8.11 1.73
CA MET A 156 2.27 -6.79 2.27
C MET A 156 1.33 -6.08 1.31
N HIS A 157 0.21 -5.58 1.81
CA HIS A 157 -0.74 -4.83 1.01
C HIS A 157 -0.98 -3.47 1.66
N LEU A 158 -0.72 -2.41 0.91
CA LEU A 158 -1.07 -1.04 1.25
C LEU A 158 -2.39 -0.70 0.57
N GLY A 159 -3.38 -0.37 1.39
CA GLY A 159 -4.65 0.20 0.97
C GLY A 159 -5.02 1.38 1.86
N ALA A 160 -6.32 1.70 1.92
CA ALA A 160 -6.84 2.75 2.77
C ALA A 160 -7.53 2.19 4.03
N ILE A 161 -7.56 2.99 5.08
CA ILE A 161 -8.37 2.74 6.28
C ILE A 161 -9.84 2.98 5.92
N ASP A 162 -10.14 4.12 5.29
CA ASP A 162 -11.46 4.49 4.81
C ASP A 162 -11.39 4.99 3.36
N TYR A 163 -12.16 4.36 2.47
CA TYR A 163 -12.28 4.77 1.06
C TYR A 163 -13.54 5.61 0.80
N GLY A 164 -14.22 6.09 1.84
CA GLY A 164 -15.45 6.87 1.73
C GLY A 164 -16.63 6.08 1.17
N ASP A 165 -17.46 6.74 0.35
CA ASP A 165 -18.65 6.14 -0.27
C ASP A 165 -18.32 4.84 -1.05
N PRO A 166 -18.87 3.68 -0.66
CA PRO A 166 -18.60 2.38 -1.30
C PRO A 166 -19.13 2.27 -2.73
N SER A 167 -19.92 3.24 -3.20
CA SER A 167 -20.39 3.33 -4.59
C SER A 167 -19.55 4.27 -5.48
N SER A 168 -18.55 4.95 -4.91
CA SER A 168 -17.71 5.91 -5.62
C SER A 168 -16.32 5.35 -5.94
N LEU A 169 -16.02 5.18 -7.23
CA LEU A 169 -14.66 4.89 -7.69
C LEU A 169 -13.69 6.04 -7.45
N ALA A 170 -14.18 7.29 -7.44
CA ALA A 170 -13.34 8.45 -7.16
C ALA A 170 -12.85 8.43 -5.72
N ASN A 171 -13.73 8.19 -4.75
CA ASN A 171 -13.32 8.12 -3.35
C ASN A 171 -12.35 6.97 -3.08
N PHE A 172 -12.44 5.87 -3.84
CA PHE A 172 -11.46 4.80 -3.75
C PHE A 172 -10.07 5.27 -4.22
N ARG A 173 -10.00 5.97 -5.35
CA ARG A 173 -8.73 6.48 -5.91
C ARG A 173 -8.11 7.58 -5.07
N ASP A 174 -8.95 8.47 -4.56
CA ASP A 174 -8.53 9.67 -3.81
C ASP A 174 -8.33 9.38 -2.32
N ALA A 175 -8.35 8.11 -1.90
CA ALA A 175 -8.37 7.73 -0.50
C ALA A 175 -7.06 8.05 0.22
N VAL A 176 -5.91 7.80 -0.42
CA VAL A 176 -4.59 8.08 0.15
C VAL A 176 -3.93 9.16 -0.70
N ASP A 177 -3.89 10.38 -0.19
CA ASP A 177 -3.29 11.51 -0.88
C ASP A 177 -1.85 11.75 -0.40
N PHE A 178 -0.98 12.22 -1.30
CA PHE A 178 0.38 12.57 -0.96
C PHE A 178 0.86 13.83 -1.66
N GLU A 179 1.88 14.42 -1.09
CA GLU A 179 2.62 15.56 -1.62
C GLU A 179 4.10 15.37 -1.36
N LEU A 180 4.91 15.43 -2.43
CA LEU A 180 6.35 15.62 -2.36
C LEU A 180 6.66 17.07 -2.76
N ALA A 181 7.23 17.83 -1.84
CA ALA A 181 7.73 19.18 -2.13
C ALA A 181 9.24 19.24 -1.89
N ILE A 182 9.97 19.89 -2.80
CA ILE A 182 11.38 20.22 -2.66
C ILE A 182 11.54 21.68 -3.08
N ASP A 183 12.18 22.48 -2.24
CA ASP A 183 12.33 23.91 -2.50
C ASP A 183 13.33 24.15 -3.64
N SER A 184 14.53 23.56 -3.53
CA SER A 184 15.50 23.63 -4.61
C SER A 184 16.52 22.50 -4.60
N ILE A 185 17.12 22.29 -5.77
CA ILE A 185 18.31 21.47 -5.95
C ILE A 185 19.41 22.39 -6.45
N ALA A 186 20.53 22.48 -5.74
CA ALA A 186 21.57 23.44 -6.03
C ALA A 186 22.98 22.86 -5.90
N LEU A 187 23.91 23.40 -6.70
CA LEU A 187 25.33 23.10 -6.63
C LEU A 187 26.05 24.14 -5.78
N SER A 188 26.96 23.69 -4.93
CA SER A 188 27.86 24.53 -4.16
C SER A 188 29.29 24.01 -4.23
N LYS A 189 30.26 24.86 -3.87
CA LYS A 189 31.66 24.45 -3.74
C LYS A 189 31.82 23.52 -2.54
N SER A 190 32.85 22.66 -2.60
CA SER A 190 33.20 21.74 -1.51
C SER A 190 33.72 22.43 -0.25
N ASP A 191 34.01 23.73 -0.31
CA ASP A 191 34.51 24.56 0.79
C ASP A 191 33.43 25.03 1.79
N GLY A 192 32.17 24.61 1.60
CA GLY A 192 31.06 25.01 2.46
C GLY A 192 30.44 26.37 2.12
N SER A 193 30.85 27.00 1.01
CA SER A 193 30.24 28.22 0.50
C SER A 193 28.76 28.04 0.13
N ALA A 194 28.03 29.16 0.08
CA ALA A 194 26.65 29.21 -0.40
C ALA A 194 26.50 28.61 -1.82
N PRO A 195 25.28 28.17 -2.20
CA PRO A 195 25.01 27.65 -3.54
C PRO A 195 25.50 28.60 -4.63
N THR A 196 26.25 28.05 -5.59
CA THR A 196 26.75 28.78 -6.75
C THR A 196 25.78 28.74 -7.91
N THR A 197 24.89 27.74 -7.95
CA THR A 197 23.95 27.53 -9.06
C THR A 197 22.74 26.74 -8.58
N THR A 198 21.54 27.30 -8.68
CA THR A 198 20.29 26.53 -8.52
C THR A 198 20.02 25.80 -9.83
N MET A 199 19.88 24.48 -9.76
CA MET A 199 19.54 23.64 -10.90
C MET A 199 18.05 23.54 -11.09
N PHE A 200 17.32 23.25 -10.02
CA PHE A 200 15.88 23.11 -10.04
C PHE A 200 15.28 23.85 -8.87
N SER A 201 14.09 24.40 -9.08
CA SER A 201 13.28 24.99 -8.03
C SER A 201 11.81 24.63 -8.20
N ASP A 202 11.04 24.94 -7.17
CA ASP A 202 9.58 24.83 -7.19
C ASP A 202 9.08 23.42 -7.49
N ILE A 203 9.80 22.41 -6.99
CA ILE A 203 9.48 21.01 -7.24
C ILE A 203 8.32 20.64 -6.34
N LEU A 204 7.19 20.28 -6.94
CA LEU A 204 6.03 19.78 -6.24
C LEU A 204 5.43 18.64 -7.05
N LEU A 205 5.07 17.56 -6.37
CA LEU A 205 4.25 16.49 -6.92
C LEU A 205 3.15 16.20 -5.91
N GLN A 206 1.90 16.37 -6.32
CA GLN A 206 0.70 16.04 -5.58
C GLN A 206 -0.04 14.94 -6.31
N GLY A 207 -0.53 13.97 -5.56
CA GLY A 207 -1.12 12.79 -6.14
C GLY A 207 -1.87 11.94 -5.15
N ASN A 208 -2.34 10.80 -5.64
CA ASN A 208 -3.00 9.79 -4.84
C ASN A 208 -2.29 8.44 -5.03
N LEU A 209 -2.17 7.67 -3.96
CA LEU A 209 -1.69 6.30 -3.99
C LEU A 209 -2.89 5.35 -4.13
N GLY A 210 -2.81 4.47 -5.12
CA GLY A 210 -3.67 3.31 -5.22
C GLY A 210 -3.13 2.14 -4.40
N PRO A 211 -3.67 0.93 -4.62
CA PRO A 211 -3.12 -0.29 -4.06
C PRO A 211 -1.62 -0.39 -4.32
N THR A 212 -0.87 -0.79 -3.31
CA THR A 212 0.56 -1.10 -3.45
C THR A 212 0.86 -2.40 -2.72
N ASP A 213 1.38 -3.37 -3.45
CA ASP A 213 1.64 -4.70 -2.96
C ASP A 213 3.13 -5.03 -3.03
N LEU A 214 3.61 -5.66 -1.96
CA LEU A 214 4.92 -6.28 -1.94
C LEU A 214 4.77 -7.73 -1.52
N VAL A 215 5.24 -8.64 -2.37
CA VAL A 215 5.14 -10.08 -2.12
C VAL A 215 6.53 -10.68 -2.10
N ILE A 216 6.87 -11.42 -1.06
CA ILE A 216 8.07 -12.27 -1.02
C ILE A 216 7.62 -13.70 -1.25
N ARG A 217 7.94 -14.20 -2.45
CA ARG A 217 7.67 -15.58 -2.84
C ARG A 217 8.77 -16.49 -2.32
N ASN A 218 8.40 -17.66 -1.84
CA ASN A 218 9.31 -18.71 -1.43
C ASN A 218 9.12 -19.96 -2.31
N SER A 219 9.32 -19.81 -3.62
CA SER A 219 9.29 -20.94 -4.55
C SER A 219 10.69 -21.51 -4.78
N GLY A 220 10.87 -22.82 -4.60
CA GLY A 220 12.14 -23.51 -4.87
C GLY A 220 12.46 -23.74 -6.36
N SER A 221 11.63 -23.20 -7.26
CA SER A 221 11.72 -23.42 -8.71
C SER A 221 12.44 -22.26 -9.44
N ASN A 222 12.78 -22.50 -10.70
CA ASN A 222 13.33 -21.50 -11.61
C ASN A 222 12.49 -21.43 -12.89
N ARG A 223 12.47 -20.27 -13.54
CA ARG A 223 11.88 -20.07 -14.86
C ARG A 223 12.83 -19.36 -15.81
N THR A 224 12.64 -19.55 -17.10
CA THR A 224 13.41 -18.86 -18.15
C THR A 224 12.62 -17.67 -18.67
N LEU A 225 13.24 -16.48 -18.67
CA LEU A 225 12.67 -15.25 -19.21
C LEU A 225 12.77 -15.21 -20.74
N SER A 226 12.04 -14.27 -21.35
CA SER A 226 12.02 -14.07 -22.81
C SER A 226 13.40 -13.76 -23.41
N ASN A 227 14.28 -13.12 -22.63
CA ASN A 227 15.67 -12.84 -23.02
C ASN A 227 16.64 -14.01 -22.78
N GLY A 228 16.13 -15.17 -22.33
CA GLY A 228 16.88 -16.38 -22.06
C GLY A 228 17.48 -16.48 -20.66
N ASN A 229 17.45 -15.42 -19.85
CA ASN A 229 17.94 -15.48 -18.48
C ASN A 229 17.13 -16.50 -17.67
N VAL A 230 17.80 -17.23 -16.77
CA VAL A 230 17.12 -18.13 -15.83
C VAL A 230 17.00 -17.41 -14.50
N VAL A 231 15.80 -17.27 -13.96
CA VAL A 231 15.54 -16.59 -12.69
C VAL A 231 14.88 -17.54 -11.69
N SER A 232 15.17 -17.33 -10.41
CA SER A 232 14.49 -18.02 -9.32
C SER A 232 13.08 -17.45 -9.15
N GLU A 233 12.13 -18.34 -8.86
CA GLU A 233 10.77 -17.97 -8.46
C GLU A 233 10.64 -17.68 -6.96
N SER A 234 11.72 -17.85 -6.18
CA SER A 234 11.88 -17.17 -4.90
C SER A 234 12.22 -15.71 -5.20
N GLU A 235 11.17 -14.89 -5.33
CA GLU A 235 11.27 -13.53 -5.83
C GLU A 235 10.53 -12.54 -4.94
N LEU A 236 11.08 -11.34 -4.82
CA LEU A 236 10.38 -10.17 -4.35
C LEU A 236 9.60 -9.58 -5.53
N GLN A 237 8.31 -9.37 -5.37
CA GLN A 237 7.44 -8.72 -6.34
C GLN A 237 6.96 -7.40 -5.76
N LEU A 238 7.01 -6.34 -6.56
CA LEU A 238 6.43 -5.04 -6.26
C LEU A 238 5.39 -4.75 -7.34
N ASP A 239 4.21 -4.30 -6.93
CA ASP A 239 3.17 -3.77 -7.80
C ASP A 239 2.56 -2.55 -7.12
N SER A 240 2.44 -1.43 -7.83
CA SER A 240 1.94 -0.19 -7.25
C SER A 240 1.19 0.63 -8.29
N HIS A 241 0.05 1.16 -7.87
CA HIS A 241 -0.73 2.10 -8.64
C HIS A 241 -0.69 3.47 -7.98
N PHE A 242 -0.61 4.51 -8.78
CA PHE A 242 -0.63 5.89 -8.30
C PHE A 242 -1.12 6.83 -9.39
N GLU A 243 -1.43 8.05 -9.00
CA GLU A 243 -1.60 9.15 -9.94
C GLU A 243 -0.94 10.42 -9.42
N ILE A 244 -0.49 11.25 -10.35
CA ILE A 244 -0.12 12.64 -10.09
C ILE A 244 -1.22 13.50 -10.69
N THR A 245 -1.85 14.32 -9.86
CA THR A 245 -2.94 15.22 -10.25
C THR A 245 -2.45 16.64 -10.49
N ASN A 246 -1.34 17.02 -9.83
CA ASN A 246 -0.68 18.29 -9.99
C ASN A 246 0.82 18.16 -9.72
N GLY A 247 1.65 18.49 -10.70
CA GLY A 247 3.08 18.58 -10.53
C GLY A 247 3.64 19.84 -11.17
N ARG A 248 4.70 20.38 -10.58
CA ARG A 248 5.42 21.53 -11.11
C ARG A 248 6.91 21.41 -10.84
N LEU A 249 7.68 22.00 -11.75
CA LEU A 249 9.13 21.98 -11.74
C LEU A 249 9.65 23.14 -12.59
N ASN A 250 10.63 23.88 -12.05
CA ASN A 250 11.44 24.80 -12.82
C ASN A 250 12.86 24.23 -12.98
N TRP A 251 13.38 24.23 -14.21
CA TRP A 251 14.79 24.03 -14.50
C TRP A 251 15.44 25.41 -14.69
N ASP A 252 16.18 25.84 -13.67
CA ASP A 252 16.66 27.23 -13.54
C ASP A 252 17.98 27.50 -14.28
N VAL A 253 18.71 26.46 -14.68
CA VAL A 253 20.01 26.63 -15.34
C VAL A 253 19.85 26.98 -16.80
N ALA A 254 20.47 28.10 -17.18
CA ALA A 254 20.49 28.64 -18.53
C ALA A 254 21.80 28.40 -19.31
N ASP A 255 22.85 27.91 -18.63
CA ASP A 255 24.20 27.86 -19.19
C ASP A 255 24.58 26.46 -19.68
N VAL A 256 24.03 26.06 -20.83
CA VAL A 256 24.61 24.99 -21.65
C VAL A 256 24.97 25.56 -23.02
N ILE A 257 26.28 25.68 -23.27
CA ILE A 257 26.85 26.08 -24.57
C ILE A 257 26.55 24.98 -25.60
N LEU A 258 25.36 24.99 -26.19
CA LEU A 258 25.05 24.37 -27.48
C LEU A 258 23.94 25.20 -28.16
N ILE A 259 23.81 25.02 -29.48
CA ILE A 259 22.98 25.78 -30.43
C ILE A 259 21.48 25.92 -30.05
N PHE A 260 21.01 25.18 -29.04
CA PHE A 260 19.69 25.33 -28.43
C PHE A 260 19.84 25.77 -26.97
N ASN A 261 19.43 26.99 -26.67
CA ASN A 261 19.32 27.45 -25.28
C ASN A 261 17.93 27.09 -24.75
N LEU A 262 17.85 26.03 -23.93
CA LEU A 262 16.64 25.63 -23.21
C LEU A 262 16.64 26.18 -21.76
N ALA A 263 17.21 27.36 -21.57
CA ALA A 263 17.16 28.06 -20.28
C ALA A 263 15.73 28.25 -19.78
N ALA A 264 15.55 28.07 -18.46
CA ALA A 264 14.29 28.35 -17.78
C ALA A 264 13.11 27.55 -18.34
N ILE A 265 13.25 26.23 -18.38
CA ILE A 265 12.09 25.36 -18.64
C ILE A 265 11.22 25.32 -17.40
N GLY A 266 9.93 25.53 -17.57
CA GLY A 266 8.92 25.33 -16.54
C GLY A 266 7.91 24.27 -16.97
N ILE A 267 7.57 23.36 -16.08
CA ILE A 267 6.42 22.46 -16.22
C ILE A 267 5.42 22.86 -15.14
N GLU A 268 4.18 23.08 -15.53
CA GLU A 268 3.06 23.36 -14.63
C GLU A 268 1.91 22.40 -14.96
N ASP A 269 1.12 22.07 -13.92
CA ASP A 269 -0.01 21.14 -13.99
C ASP A 269 0.35 19.75 -14.56
N LEU A 270 1.57 19.25 -14.26
CA LEU A 270 1.97 17.89 -14.64
C LEU A 270 0.97 16.88 -14.07
N GLN A 271 0.47 16.00 -14.93
CA GLN A 271 -0.38 14.89 -14.53
C GLN A 271 0.23 13.58 -15.02
N ILE A 272 0.13 12.55 -14.20
CA ILE A 272 0.54 11.18 -14.52
C ILE A 272 -0.63 10.28 -14.15
N HIS A 273 -1.21 9.61 -15.12
CA HIS A 273 -2.41 8.78 -14.94
C HIS A 273 -2.43 7.67 -15.99
N ASN A 274 -3.53 6.95 -16.19
CA ASN A 274 -3.67 6.00 -17.30
C ASN A 274 -5.13 5.91 -17.79
N ARG A 275 -5.61 6.97 -18.45
CA ARG A 275 -7.04 7.21 -18.76
C ARG A 275 -7.34 7.28 -20.24
N ARG A 276 -6.31 7.31 -21.09
CA ARG A 276 -6.44 7.41 -22.54
C ARG A 276 -5.62 6.32 -23.19
N GLY A 277 -5.91 6.07 -24.46
CA GLY A 277 -5.25 5.02 -25.22
C GLY A 277 -5.84 3.64 -24.95
N ASP A 278 -5.06 2.61 -25.24
CA ASP A 278 -5.54 1.22 -25.35
C ASP A 278 -5.25 0.38 -24.10
N ASP A 279 -4.43 0.85 -23.16
CA ASP A 279 -3.94 0.08 -22.00
C ASP A 279 -4.50 0.56 -20.64
N THR A 280 -5.72 1.07 -20.63
CA THR A 280 -6.37 1.66 -19.44
C THR A 280 -7.09 0.65 -18.53
N LEU A 281 -7.43 -0.53 -19.06
CA LEU A 281 -8.26 -1.53 -18.39
C LEU A 281 -7.58 -2.11 -17.14
N GLY A 282 -8.32 -2.18 -16.03
CA GLY A 282 -7.86 -2.80 -14.77
C GLY A 282 -6.93 -1.89 -13.96
N HIS A 283 -6.66 -0.68 -14.44
CA HIS A 283 -5.81 0.31 -13.76
C HIS A 283 -6.62 1.44 -13.10
N PHE A 284 -7.93 1.50 -13.32
CA PHE A 284 -8.83 2.51 -12.73
C PHE A 284 -8.39 3.95 -13.03
N GLY A 285 -7.72 4.18 -14.16
CA GLY A 285 -7.20 5.49 -14.51
C GLY A 285 -5.88 5.87 -13.84
N MET A 286 -5.26 4.99 -13.05
CA MET A 286 -3.98 5.23 -12.37
C MET A 286 -2.81 4.72 -13.22
N ALA A 287 -1.66 5.39 -13.12
CA ALA A 287 -0.41 4.84 -13.60
C ALA A 287 -0.02 3.61 -12.77
N ASN A 288 0.73 2.69 -13.37
CA ASN A 288 1.20 1.50 -12.66
C ASN A 288 2.71 1.31 -12.80
N VAL A 289 3.31 0.74 -11.77
CA VAL A 289 4.69 0.26 -11.79
C VAL A 289 4.73 -1.13 -11.18
N SER A 290 5.42 -2.05 -11.84
CA SER A 290 5.69 -3.38 -11.30
C SER A 290 7.11 -3.82 -11.59
N ALA A 291 7.66 -4.64 -10.71
CA ALA A 291 9.00 -5.20 -10.88
C ALA A 291 9.16 -6.47 -10.05
N LYS A 292 10.01 -7.37 -10.53
CA LYS A 292 10.40 -8.58 -9.83
C LYS A 292 11.89 -8.66 -9.62
N LEU A 293 12.29 -9.03 -8.42
CA LEU A 293 13.68 -9.14 -8.01
C LEU A 293 13.96 -10.55 -7.50
N SER A 294 14.93 -11.23 -8.10
CA SER A 294 15.36 -12.55 -7.64
C SER A 294 16.78 -12.86 -8.06
N LYS A 295 17.31 -13.97 -7.55
CA LYS A 295 18.55 -14.54 -8.11
C LYS A 295 18.31 -14.91 -9.57
N GLY A 296 19.23 -14.56 -10.46
CA GLY A 296 19.19 -15.01 -11.84
C GLY A 296 20.57 -15.34 -12.42
N THR A 297 20.57 -16.07 -13.52
CA THR A 297 21.74 -16.42 -14.32
C THR A 297 21.57 -15.82 -15.70
N SER A 298 22.55 -15.03 -16.13
CA SER A 298 22.52 -14.40 -17.45
C SER A 298 22.69 -15.43 -18.56
N ALA A 299 21.85 -15.37 -19.60
CA ALA A 299 22.03 -16.18 -20.80
C ALA A 299 23.29 -15.82 -21.59
N ALA A 300 23.71 -14.55 -21.53
CA ALA A 300 24.84 -14.06 -22.30
C ALA A 300 26.20 -14.44 -21.68
N THR A 301 26.30 -14.40 -20.35
CA THR A 301 27.56 -14.61 -19.63
C THR A 301 27.61 -15.91 -18.83
N GLY A 302 26.46 -16.53 -18.53
CA GLY A 302 26.35 -17.66 -17.61
C GLY A 302 26.60 -17.31 -16.15
N VAL A 303 26.78 -16.03 -15.82
CA VAL A 303 27.10 -15.55 -14.47
C VAL A 303 25.82 -15.32 -13.67
N GLU A 304 25.86 -15.70 -12.39
CA GLU A 304 24.79 -15.44 -11.44
C GLU A 304 24.85 -14.00 -10.91
N GLY A 305 23.68 -13.38 -10.72
CA GLY A 305 23.53 -12.04 -10.19
C GLY A 305 22.13 -11.79 -9.62
N LEU A 306 21.90 -10.54 -9.21
CA LEU A 306 20.55 -10.06 -8.89
C LEU A 306 19.85 -9.67 -10.19
N SER A 307 18.80 -10.40 -10.53
CA SER A 307 17.95 -10.11 -11.67
C SER A 307 16.79 -9.21 -11.25
N ILE A 308 16.67 -8.06 -11.91
CA ILE A 308 15.50 -7.19 -11.85
C ILE A 308 14.78 -7.37 -13.17
N HIS A 309 13.58 -7.91 -13.17
CA HIS A 309 12.92 -8.40 -14.38
C HIS A 309 11.41 -8.23 -14.32
N ASP A 310 10.75 -8.46 -15.46
CA ASP A 310 9.34 -8.15 -15.68
C ASP A 310 9.01 -6.72 -15.19
N VAL A 311 9.93 -5.79 -15.45
CA VAL A 311 9.74 -4.39 -15.08
C VAL A 311 8.75 -3.79 -16.06
N GLU A 312 7.70 -3.23 -15.49
CA GLU A 312 6.64 -2.55 -16.20
C GLU A 312 6.38 -1.19 -15.58
N PHE A 313 6.25 -0.17 -16.41
CA PHE A 313 5.73 1.13 -16.03
C PHE A 313 4.77 1.55 -17.13
N ARG A 314 3.53 1.92 -16.79
CA ARG A 314 2.58 2.49 -17.75
C ARG A 314 1.96 3.76 -17.21
N ALA A 315 1.89 4.75 -18.08
CA ALA A 315 1.21 6.00 -17.81
C ALA A 315 0.87 6.76 -19.09
N ASP A 316 -0.16 7.57 -19.03
CA ASP A 316 -0.26 8.87 -19.68
C ASP A 316 0.56 9.91 -18.91
N ILE A 317 1.27 10.79 -19.62
CA ILE A 317 1.95 11.95 -19.03
C ILE A 317 1.48 13.21 -19.71
N ASP A 318 0.84 14.09 -18.95
CA ASP A 318 0.30 15.36 -19.43
C ASP A 318 1.07 16.51 -18.81
N MET A 319 1.61 17.38 -19.67
CA MET A 319 2.21 18.65 -19.28
C MET A 319 1.46 19.76 -20.00
N PRO A 320 0.30 20.21 -19.47
CA PRO A 320 -0.56 21.17 -20.13
C PRO A 320 0.14 22.50 -20.41
N VAL A 321 1.05 22.90 -19.52
CA VAL A 321 1.83 24.11 -19.63
C VAL A 321 3.32 23.74 -19.61
N PHE A 322 3.93 23.77 -20.78
CA PHE A 322 5.36 23.69 -20.98
C PHE A 322 5.91 25.07 -21.33
N ARG A 323 6.83 25.59 -20.52
CA ARG A 323 7.41 26.93 -20.66
C ARG A 323 8.86 26.87 -21.09
N VAL A 324 9.28 27.85 -21.89
CA VAL A 324 10.69 28.14 -22.18
C VAL A 324 10.91 29.62 -21.93
N GLY A 325 11.69 29.95 -20.91
CA GLY A 325 11.71 31.28 -20.32
C GLY A 325 10.37 31.61 -19.63
N ASP A 326 9.90 32.84 -19.86
CA ASP A 326 8.66 33.32 -19.24
C ASP A 326 7.40 32.97 -20.04
N ASN A 327 7.55 32.34 -21.21
CA ASN A 327 6.42 32.07 -22.11
C ASN A 327 6.09 30.58 -22.15
N SER A 328 4.80 30.26 -22.06
CA SER A 328 4.31 28.93 -22.43
C SER A 328 4.45 28.73 -23.94
N ILE A 329 4.92 27.56 -24.35
CA ILE A 329 4.98 27.13 -25.75
C ILE A 329 3.87 26.12 -26.08
N GLY A 330 2.87 25.99 -25.21
CA GLY A 330 1.80 25.00 -25.30
C GLY A 330 1.99 23.86 -24.32
N GLY A 331 1.43 22.69 -24.63
CA GLY A 331 1.51 21.49 -23.80
C GLY A 331 2.15 20.32 -24.52
N VAL A 332 2.69 19.40 -23.74
CA VAL A 332 3.30 18.14 -24.19
C VAL A 332 2.52 16.99 -23.58
N TYR A 333 2.15 16.00 -24.40
CA TYR A 333 1.28 14.90 -23.98
C TYR A 333 1.86 13.59 -24.49
N PHE A 334 2.01 12.63 -23.59
CA PHE A 334 2.33 11.25 -23.90
C PHE A 334 1.11 10.39 -23.58
N THR A 335 0.69 9.59 -24.54
CA THR A 335 -0.38 8.60 -24.39
C THR A 335 0.24 7.21 -24.59
N ASP A 336 -0.18 6.25 -23.77
CA ASP A 336 0.38 4.89 -23.74
C ASP A 336 1.91 4.87 -23.52
N PHE A 337 2.46 5.74 -22.64
CA PHE A 337 3.87 5.69 -22.30
C PHE A 337 4.14 4.45 -21.46
N ALA A 338 4.78 3.45 -22.09
CA ALA A 338 5.03 2.16 -21.48
C ALA A 338 6.51 1.80 -21.54
N ILE A 339 7.07 1.44 -20.37
CA ILE A 339 8.30 0.66 -20.27
C ILE A 339 7.87 -0.77 -20.00
N THR A 340 8.21 -1.69 -20.90
CA THR A 340 7.83 -3.11 -20.77
C THR A 340 9.01 -4.00 -21.07
N ASN A 341 8.92 -5.27 -20.65
CA ASN A 341 9.93 -6.30 -20.94
C ASN A 341 11.36 -5.90 -20.55
N THR A 342 11.49 -5.02 -19.54
CA THR A 342 12.80 -4.57 -19.09
C THR A 342 13.37 -5.61 -18.12
N THR A 343 14.63 -6.00 -18.37
CA THR A 343 15.39 -6.91 -17.51
C THR A 343 16.80 -6.38 -17.32
N MET A 344 17.27 -6.40 -16.08
CA MET A 344 18.57 -5.94 -15.65
C MET A 344 19.23 -7.06 -14.84
N MET A 345 20.52 -7.32 -15.09
CA MET A 345 21.31 -8.25 -14.28
C MET A 345 22.42 -7.47 -13.59
N VAL A 346 22.40 -7.47 -12.26
CA VAL A 346 23.39 -6.78 -11.42
C VAL A 346 24.37 -7.79 -10.87
N TYR A 347 25.66 -7.55 -11.10
CA TYR A 347 26.74 -8.41 -10.64
C TYR A 347 27.53 -7.72 -9.51
N GLY A 348 27.97 -8.50 -8.52
CA GLY A 348 29.01 -8.06 -7.59
C GLY A 348 30.37 -8.02 -8.30
N HIS A 349 31.25 -7.11 -7.88
CA HIS A 349 32.64 -7.04 -8.34
C HIS A 349 33.61 -7.38 -7.21
#